data_AF-A0A2X4WVW3-F1
#
_entry.id   AF-A0A2X4WVW3-F1
#
_cell.length_a   1.000
_cell.length_b   1.000
_cell.length_c   1.000
_cell.angle_alpha   90.00
_cell.angle_beta   90.00
_cell.angle_gamma   90.00
#
_symmetry.space_group_name_H-M   'P 1'
#
loop_
_entity.id
_entity.type
_entity.pdbx_description
1 polymer ?
#
loop_
_entity_poly.entity_id
_entity_poly.type
_entity_poly.pdbx_seq_one_letter_code
_entity_poly.pdbx_strand_id
1 'polypeptide(L)'
;MIQAYPFATYYVDNLDGFKRLVLDRTEEQYVDKYGLKEKYWNIIGDLESKETGESFTLFSSIAKYSEVKEERLKEDILLGFLNKDDWGAREVFYSKTQGKNYHNFILAIAALIENRFPMFACCYGNISIEQAQKAVDWANSLLDRPIDLPVRVNPSKLLKRLEVIEIEEKRLEALYELSIGVNAELDGLIAEQFTINTVRNYFSRELQRFKSAAQLGARLIIIRYLNTGLPLEILVDICCFDNKGPRFKSVDFIKAICSSWVFLDPEIREDMGIAKRWADLPDSIESQFGSIFLDLGFIGRHTSRYIEKNDLLSIFKGKFYKEKTEQIVNKEYQKLIERLKIKRQELKKIEEYTANREKNVIDTLDLLVFWDNTYMISESIMNVIATIKEAVEEDMANKSNLIQMIGNAEEQGQLIKVLSQLIQEHHNLVLTREAWDWIENEANDVIKRMVIMLLTFESDVNLRKLYKALFENKDLFYTYLK
;
A
#
# COMPACT_ATOMS: atom_id res chain seq x y z
N MET A 1 11.09 -16.07 -12.23
CA MET A 1 10.50 -15.20 -11.20
C MET A 1 9.17 -15.72 -10.68
N ILE A 2 8.12 -15.94 -11.49
CA ILE A 2 6.83 -16.47 -10.98
C ILE A 2 7.01 -17.79 -10.21
N GLN A 3 7.84 -18.70 -10.71
CA GLN A 3 8.12 -19.97 -10.02
C GLN A 3 9.02 -19.84 -8.78
N ALA A 4 9.65 -18.68 -8.55
CA ALA A 4 10.61 -18.48 -7.47
C ALA A 4 9.98 -17.99 -6.16
N TYR A 5 8.70 -17.64 -6.18
CA TYR A 5 7.92 -17.25 -5.01
C TYR A 5 6.60 -18.06 -5.03
N PRO A 6 6.02 -18.45 -3.88
CA PRO A 6 4.79 -19.22 -3.85
C PRO A 6 3.56 -18.34 -4.13
N PHE A 7 3.54 -17.66 -5.28
CA PHE A 7 2.36 -16.95 -5.76
C PHE A 7 1.18 -17.91 -5.88
N ALA A 8 0.00 -17.37 -5.58
CA ALA A 8 -1.23 -18.13 -5.57
C ALA A 8 -2.27 -17.58 -6.55
N THR A 9 -3.18 -18.45 -6.96
CA THR A 9 -4.33 -18.17 -7.82
C THR A 9 -5.52 -19.05 -7.44
N TYR A 10 -6.71 -18.68 -7.92
CA TYR A 10 -7.90 -19.51 -7.73
C TYR A 10 -7.99 -20.54 -8.85
N TYR A 11 -8.18 -21.80 -8.48
CA TYR A 11 -8.63 -22.86 -9.36
C TYR A 11 -10.07 -23.24 -9.03
N VAL A 12 -10.78 -23.75 -10.04
CA VAL A 12 -12.11 -24.31 -9.87
C VAL A 12 -12.01 -25.82 -9.91
N ASP A 13 -12.21 -26.45 -8.76
CA ASP A 13 -12.38 -27.89 -8.64
C ASP A 13 -13.84 -28.27 -8.84
N ASN A 14 -14.09 -29.46 -9.39
CA ASN A 14 -15.43 -30.02 -9.52
C ASN A 14 -15.57 -31.25 -8.61
N LEU A 15 -16.41 -31.12 -7.58
CA LEU A 15 -16.75 -32.18 -6.64
C LEU A 15 -18.23 -32.57 -6.84
N ASP A 16 -18.48 -33.69 -7.50
CA ASP A 16 -19.82 -34.22 -7.76
C ASP A 16 -20.82 -33.16 -8.29
N GLY A 17 -20.36 -32.39 -9.28
CA GLY A 17 -21.12 -31.33 -9.93
C GLY A 17 -21.13 -30.00 -9.18
N PHE A 18 -20.57 -29.92 -7.97
CA PHE A 18 -20.34 -28.66 -7.27
C PHE A 18 -18.98 -28.09 -7.64
N LYS A 19 -18.97 -26.84 -8.08
CA LYS A 19 -17.74 -26.12 -8.42
C LYS A 19 -17.25 -25.37 -7.20
N ARG A 20 -16.06 -25.70 -6.70
CA ARG A 20 -15.46 -25.03 -5.56
C ARG A 20 -14.18 -24.29 -5.96
N LEU A 21 -13.99 -23.10 -5.40
CA LEU A 21 -12.72 -22.34 -5.47
C LEU A 21 -11.66 -22.91 -4.53
N VAL A 22 -10.44 -23.08 -5.05
CA VAL A 22 -9.27 -23.52 -4.29
C VAL A 22 -8.14 -22.53 -4.52
N LEU A 23 -7.50 -22.09 -3.45
CA LEU A 23 -6.27 -21.30 -3.54
C LEU A 23 -5.09 -22.24 -3.71
N ASP A 24 -4.37 -22.12 -4.81
CA ASP A 24 -3.24 -23.00 -5.11
C ASP A 24 -2.14 -22.24 -5.83
N ARG A 25 -0.98 -22.87 -5.97
CA ARG A 25 0.20 -22.28 -6.60
C ARG A 25 -0.14 -21.81 -8.02
N THR A 26 0.29 -20.59 -8.35
CA THR A 26 0.14 -20.06 -9.69
C THR A 26 0.97 -20.87 -10.68
N GLU A 27 0.29 -21.44 -11.67
CA GLU A 27 0.89 -22.09 -12.83
C GLU A 27 0.51 -21.37 -14.12
N GLU A 28 1.12 -21.76 -15.23
CA GLU A 28 0.74 -21.27 -16.56
C GLU A 28 -0.64 -21.82 -16.93
N GLN A 29 -1.60 -20.91 -17.12
CA GLN A 29 -2.98 -21.23 -17.49
C GLN A 29 -3.20 -21.00 -18.98
N TYR A 30 -4.32 -21.53 -19.48
CA TYR A 30 -4.71 -21.45 -20.88
C TYR A 30 -6.14 -20.97 -21.03
N VAL A 31 -6.39 -20.05 -21.96
CA VAL A 31 -7.74 -19.65 -22.37
C VAL A 31 -7.90 -19.88 -23.86
N ASP A 32 -8.94 -20.62 -24.22
CA ASP A 32 -9.35 -20.79 -25.61
C ASP A 32 -10.38 -19.71 -25.98
N LYS A 33 -9.99 -18.77 -26.84
CA LYS A 33 -10.89 -17.75 -27.37
C LYS A 33 -10.85 -17.77 -28.89
N TYR A 34 -11.98 -18.10 -29.52
CA TYR A 34 -12.13 -18.21 -30.98
C TYR A 34 -11.14 -19.19 -31.63
N GLY A 35 -10.81 -20.31 -30.97
CA GLY A 35 -9.89 -21.32 -31.49
C GLY A 35 -8.39 -20.98 -31.34
N LEU A 36 -8.06 -19.85 -30.72
CA LEU A 36 -6.69 -19.50 -30.33
C LEU A 36 -6.49 -19.82 -28.85
N LYS A 37 -5.56 -20.75 -28.59
CA LYS A 37 -5.13 -21.12 -27.25
C LYS A 37 -4.08 -20.12 -26.78
N GLU A 38 -4.43 -19.28 -25.80
CA GLU A 38 -3.54 -18.27 -25.24
C GLU A 38 -3.05 -18.69 -23.85
N LYS A 39 -1.74 -18.60 -23.63
CA LYS A 39 -1.12 -18.83 -22.32
C LYS A 39 -1.16 -17.56 -21.49
N TYR A 40 -1.43 -17.68 -20.19
CA TYR A 40 -1.36 -16.57 -19.26
C TYR A 40 -1.01 -17.01 -17.85
N TRP A 41 -0.52 -16.08 -17.04
CA TRP A 41 -0.43 -16.23 -15.59
C TRP A 41 -1.47 -15.36 -14.93
N ASN A 42 -2.02 -15.85 -13.82
CA ASN A 42 -2.92 -15.08 -12.98
C ASN A 42 -2.48 -15.19 -11.52
N ILE A 43 -2.19 -14.06 -10.88
CA ILE A 43 -1.73 -14.00 -9.50
C ILE A 43 -2.72 -13.16 -8.69
N ILE A 44 -3.17 -13.67 -7.56
CA ILE A 44 -4.12 -12.97 -6.68
C ILE A 44 -3.60 -12.81 -5.26
N GLY A 45 -2.46 -13.42 -4.94
CA GLY A 45 -1.99 -13.59 -3.58
C GLY A 45 -0.76 -14.48 -3.50
N ASP A 46 -0.50 -15.00 -2.31
CA ASP A 46 0.59 -15.93 -2.06
C ASP A 46 0.25 -16.95 -0.97
N LEU A 47 0.88 -18.12 -1.05
CA LEU A 47 0.65 -19.23 -0.11
C LEU A 47 1.41 -19.07 1.21
N GLU A 48 2.43 -18.21 1.26
CA GLU A 48 3.21 -17.98 2.49
C GLU A 48 2.39 -17.17 3.51
N SER A 49 1.79 -16.06 3.06
CA SER A 49 0.89 -15.24 3.89
C SER A 49 -0.56 -15.74 3.89
N LYS A 50 -0.93 -16.58 2.91
CA LYS A 50 -2.31 -16.99 2.62
C LYS A 50 -3.26 -15.79 2.40
N GLU A 51 -2.73 -14.61 2.12
CA GLU A 51 -3.49 -13.40 1.83
C GLU A 51 -3.76 -13.28 0.33
N THR A 52 -4.93 -12.72 0.00
CA THR A 52 -5.33 -12.44 -1.39
C THR A 52 -5.74 -10.98 -1.55
N GLY A 53 -5.67 -10.49 -2.78
CA GLY A 53 -6.11 -9.16 -3.21
C GLY A 53 -6.71 -9.22 -4.61
N GLU A 54 -6.47 -8.19 -5.43
CA GLU A 54 -6.96 -8.17 -6.81
C GLU A 54 -6.09 -9.03 -7.75
N SER A 55 -6.65 -9.34 -8.92
CA SER A 55 -6.05 -10.28 -9.88
C SER A 55 -5.07 -9.57 -10.81
N PHE A 56 -3.83 -10.03 -10.81
CA PHE A 56 -2.79 -9.64 -11.76
C PHE A 56 -2.68 -10.69 -12.85
N THR A 57 -3.15 -10.35 -14.05
CA THR A 57 -3.11 -11.24 -15.22
C THR A 57 -2.01 -10.79 -16.19
N LEU A 58 -1.18 -11.73 -16.63
CA LEU A 58 -0.15 -11.51 -17.66
C LEU A 58 -0.31 -12.54 -18.78
N PHE A 59 -0.64 -12.07 -19.99
CA PHE A 59 -0.71 -12.91 -21.18
C PHE A 59 0.66 -13.09 -21.82
N SER A 60 0.89 -14.27 -22.39
CA SER A 60 2.13 -14.60 -23.08
C SER A 60 2.31 -13.81 -24.38
N SER A 61 1.20 -13.54 -25.08
CA SER A 61 1.20 -12.85 -26.37
C SER A 61 1.08 -11.35 -26.20
N ILE A 62 2.07 -10.61 -26.71
CA ILE A 62 2.04 -9.15 -26.74
C ILE A 62 0.86 -8.60 -27.56
N ALA A 63 0.31 -9.39 -28.50
CA ALA A 63 -0.83 -9.02 -29.31
C ALA A 63 -2.11 -8.76 -28.49
N LYS A 64 -2.19 -9.28 -27.26
CA LYS A 64 -3.28 -8.95 -26.32
C LYS A 64 -3.27 -7.49 -25.89
N TYR A 65 -2.12 -6.83 -26.01
CA TYR A 65 -1.91 -5.47 -25.55
C TYR A 65 -1.76 -4.47 -26.71
N SER A 66 -1.87 -4.92 -27.97
CA SER A 66 -1.44 -4.13 -29.13
C SER A 66 -2.54 -3.33 -29.84
N GLU A 67 -3.81 -3.36 -29.43
CA GLU A 67 -4.88 -2.63 -30.15
C GLU A 67 -4.93 -1.12 -29.81
N VAL A 68 -3.78 -0.51 -29.52
CA VAL A 68 -3.64 0.95 -29.46
C VAL A 68 -3.51 1.47 -30.88
N LYS A 69 -4.29 2.49 -31.26
CA LYS A 69 -4.17 3.13 -32.58
C LYS A 69 -2.76 3.71 -32.73
N GLU A 70 -2.10 3.48 -33.87
CA GLU A 70 -0.72 3.93 -34.14
C GLU A 70 -0.51 5.43 -33.89
N GLU A 71 -1.52 6.26 -34.18
CA GLU A 71 -1.52 7.72 -33.97
C GLU A 71 -1.30 8.14 -32.51
N ARG A 72 -1.56 7.24 -31.56
CA ARG A 72 -1.40 7.48 -30.10
C ARG A 72 -0.07 6.96 -29.56
N LEU A 73 0.69 6.21 -30.36
CA LEU A 73 1.98 5.70 -29.96
C LEU A 73 2.99 6.84 -29.91
N LYS A 74 3.71 6.93 -28.79
CA LYS A 74 4.86 7.81 -28.64
C LYS A 74 6.12 6.96 -28.65
N GLU A 75 7.24 7.56 -29.06
CA GLU A 75 8.55 6.92 -28.98
C GLU A 75 8.93 6.54 -27.55
N ASP A 76 8.40 7.29 -26.57
CA ASP A 76 8.55 7.05 -25.14
C ASP A 76 7.17 7.00 -24.46
N ILE A 77 6.88 5.88 -23.79
CA ILE A 77 5.66 5.68 -23.00
C ILE A 77 5.41 6.79 -21.96
N LEU A 78 6.45 7.38 -21.38
CA LEU A 78 6.34 8.47 -20.40
C LEU A 78 5.71 9.73 -21.00
N LEU A 79 5.98 10.01 -22.28
CA LEU A 79 5.35 11.13 -22.99
C LEU A 79 3.87 10.86 -23.25
N GLY A 80 3.50 9.59 -23.41
CA GLY A 80 2.10 9.17 -23.47
C GLY A 80 1.36 9.46 -22.17
N PHE A 81 1.99 9.24 -21.01
CA PHE A 81 1.38 9.50 -19.69
C PHE A 81 1.10 10.98 -19.43
N LEU A 82 1.89 11.90 -20.00
CA LEU A 82 1.70 13.35 -19.82
C LEU A 82 0.50 13.89 -20.61
N ASN A 83 0.06 13.19 -21.64
CA ASN A 83 -1.02 13.65 -22.52
C ASN A 83 -2.38 13.17 -21.99
N LYS A 84 -3.08 14.03 -21.25
CA LYS A 84 -4.33 13.69 -20.53
C LYS A 84 -5.51 13.35 -21.44
N ASP A 85 -5.45 13.75 -22.70
CA ASP A 85 -6.55 13.62 -23.65
C ASP A 85 -6.54 12.30 -24.44
N ASP A 86 -5.49 11.47 -24.32
CA ASP A 86 -5.41 10.18 -25.01
C ASP A 86 -4.50 9.20 -24.26
N TRP A 87 -5.09 8.19 -23.60
CA TRP A 87 -4.33 7.06 -23.04
C TRP A 87 -3.70 6.25 -24.18
N GLY A 88 -2.46 6.61 -24.55
CA GLY A 88 -1.60 5.90 -25.50
C GLY A 88 -0.90 4.68 -24.89
N ALA A 89 -1.29 4.26 -23.69
CA ALA A 89 -0.74 3.10 -22.98
C ALA A 89 -1.88 2.16 -22.54
N ARG A 90 -1.55 0.89 -22.35
CA ARG A 90 -2.47 -0.12 -21.80
C ARG A 90 -1.88 -0.72 -20.54
N GLU A 91 -2.77 -1.10 -19.63
CA GLU A 91 -2.40 -1.84 -18.43
C GLU A 91 -2.06 -3.30 -18.84
N VAL A 92 -0.84 -3.73 -18.57
CA VAL A 92 -0.33 -5.06 -18.98
C VAL A 92 -0.38 -6.08 -17.84
N PHE A 93 0.14 -5.68 -16.68
CA PHE A 93 0.21 -6.49 -15.46
C PHE A 93 -0.13 -5.58 -14.28
N TYR A 94 -1.43 -5.37 -14.07
CA TYR A 94 -1.95 -4.35 -13.17
C TYR A 94 -3.14 -4.85 -12.37
N SER A 95 -3.14 -4.44 -11.11
CA SER A 95 -4.21 -4.60 -10.13
C SER A 95 -3.79 -3.85 -8.85
N LYS A 96 -4.62 -3.87 -7.82
CA LYS A 96 -4.23 -3.40 -6.49
C LYS A 96 -3.81 -4.56 -5.60
N THR A 97 -2.61 -4.47 -5.05
CA THR A 97 -2.12 -5.42 -4.04
C THR A 97 -2.70 -5.15 -2.65
N GLN A 98 -3.40 -4.02 -2.43
CA GLN A 98 -4.05 -3.65 -1.16
C GLN A 98 -3.12 -3.72 0.07
N GLY A 99 -1.84 -3.40 -0.12
CA GLY A 99 -0.87 -3.40 0.97
C GLY A 99 -0.37 -4.79 1.40
N LYS A 100 -0.74 -5.86 0.70
CA LYS A 100 -0.41 -7.26 1.06
C LYS A 100 1.05 -7.63 0.84
N ASN A 101 1.53 -8.65 1.57
CA ASN A 101 2.94 -9.04 1.62
C ASN A 101 3.55 -9.38 0.26
N TYR A 102 2.76 -9.96 -0.66
CA TYR A 102 3.23 -10.29 -2.00
C TYR A 102 3.50 -9.08 -2.92
N HIS A 103 3.22 -7.85 -2.46
CA HIS A 103 3.39 -6.62 -3.23
C HIS A 103 4.80 -6.45 -3.81
N ASN A 104 5.84 -6.66 -3.00
CA ASN A 104 7.23 -6.46 -3.44
C ASN A 104 7.62 -7.42 -4.56
N PHE A 105 7.10 -8.65 -4.55
CA PHE A 105 7.39 -9.65 -5.58
C PHE A 105 6.62 -9.36 -6.89
N ILE A 106 5.40 -8.82 -6.80
CA ILE A 106 4.66 -8.29 -7.96
C ILE A 106 5.40 -7.10 -8.56
N LEU A 107 5.85 -6.16 -7.72
CA LEU A 107 6.64 -5.01 -8.16
C LEU A 107 7.94 -5.44 -8.85
N ALA A 108 8.58 -6.51 -8.36
CA ALA A 108 9.79 -7.05 -8.98
C ALA A 108 9.53 -7.57 -10.41
N ILE A 109 8.39 -8.23 -10.64
CA ILE A 109 7.97 -8.67 -11.99
C ILE A 109 7.72 -7.43 -12.88
N ALA A 110 7.02 -6.42 -12.36
CA ALA A 110 6.79 -5.18 -13.10
C ALA A 110 8.10 -4.47 -13.45
N ALA A 111 9.03 -4.35 -12.50
CA ALA A 111 10.35 -3.74 -12.70
C ALA A 111 11.17 -4.50 -13.75
N LEU A 112 11.09 -5.83 -13.76
CA LEU A 112 11.70 -6.64 -14.83
C LEU A 112 11.11 -6.27 -16.19
N ILE A 113 9.78 -6.21 -16.33
CA ILE A 113 9.11 -5.87 -17.59
C ILE A 113 9.56 -4.49 -18.07
N GLU A 114 9.52 -3.47 -17.22
CA GLU A 114 10.00 -2.13 -17.57
C GLU A 114 11.47 -2.15 -18.00
N ASN A 115 12.35 -2.83 -17.25
CA ASN A 115 13.77 -2.87 -17.58
C ASN A 115 14.07 -3.53 -18.92
N ARG A 116 13.28 -4.55 -19.32
CA ARG A 116 13.42 -5.21 -20.63
C ARG A 116 12.77 -4.44 -21.77
N PHE A 117 11.83 -3.53 -21.47
CA PHE A 117 11.10 -2.71 -22.44
C PHE A 117 11.07 -1.22 -22.04
N PRO A 118 12.23 -0.55 -21.83
CA PRO A 118 12.31 0.72 -21.13
C PRO A 118 11.49 1.85 -21.78
N MET A 119 11.36 1.86 -23.10
CA MET A 119 10.60 2.89 -23.84
C MET A 119 9.12 2.55 -24.02
N PHE A 120 8.74 1.29 -23.81
CA PHE A 120 7.43 0.75 -24.16
C PHE A 120 6.63 0.22 -22.97
N ALA A 121 7.27 0.12 -21.81
CA ALA A 121 6.65 -0.27 -20.55
C ALA A 121 7.11 0.69 -19.45
N CYS A 122 6.24 0.89 -18.47
CA CYS A 122 6.49 1.73 -17.32
C CYS A 122 5.73 1.18 -16.12
N CYS A 123 6.44 0.96 -15.01
CA CYS A 123 5.83 0.69 -13.73
C CYS A 123 5.11 1.94 -13.24
N TYR A 124 3.93 1.76 -12.66
CA TYR A 124 3.16 2.82 -12.04
C TYR A 124 2.42 2.29 -10.82
N GLY A 125 2.00 3.21 -9.96
CA GLY A 125 1.35 2.91 -8.69
C GLY A 125 1.97 3.71 -7.56
N ASN A 126 1.45 3.48 -6.35
CA ASN A 126 2.00 4.07 -5.13
C ASN A 126 3.20 3.24 -4.68
N ILE A 127 4.38 3.58 -5.19
CA ILE A 127 5.63 2.84 -4.98
C ILE A 127 6.65 3.80 -4.37
N SER A 128 7.29 3.40 -3.28
CA SER A 128 8.45 4.09 -2.71
C SER A 128 9.77 3.60 -3.34
N ILE A 129 10.84 4.36 -3.15
CA ILE A 129 12.17 3.95 -3.61
C ILE A 129 12.66 2.71 -2.86
N GLU A 130 12.33 2.56 -1.58
CA GLU A 130 12.72 1.43 -0.74
C GLU A 130 12.00 0.14 -1.16
N GLN A 131 10.70 0.22 -1.50
CA GLN A 131 9.95 -0.91 -2.07
C GLN A 131 10.54 -1.33 -3.41
N ALA A 132 10.82 -0.37 -4.29
CA ALA A 132 11.44 -0.63 -5.57
C ALA A 132 12.83 -1.27 -5.41
N GLN A 133 13.62 -0.80 -4.43
CA GLN A 133 14.93 -1.38 -4.12
C GLN A 133 14.81 -2.82 -3.63
N LYS A 134 13.95 -3.10 -2.64
CA LYS A 134 13.69 -4.47 -2.16
C LYS A 134 13.25 -5.41 -3.29
N ALA A 135 12.36 -4.92 -4.16
CA ALA A 135 11.86 -5.66 -5.31
C ALA A 135 12.97 -5.98 -6.32
N VAL A 136 13.82 -4.99 -6.64
CA VAL A 136 14.96 -5.14 -7.56
C VAL A 136 16.04 -6.04 -6.97
N ASP A 137 16.35 -5.91 -5.68
CA ASP A 137 17.33 -6.76 -4.99
C ASP A 137 16.90 -8.23 -5.03
N TRP A 138 15.61 -8.49 -4.73
CA TRP A 138 15.06 -9.83 -4.86
C TRP A 138 15.11 -10.34 -6.30
N ALA A 139 14.72 -9.53 -7.29
CA ALA A 139 14.79 -9.91 -8.69
C ALA A 139 16.23 -10.26 -9.11
N ASN A 140 17.20 -9.43 -8.73
CA ASN A 140 18.61 -9.60 -9.07
C ASN A 140 19.25 -10.80 -8.37
N SER A 141 18.70 -11.27 -7.25
CA SER A 141 19.11 -12.54 -6.64
C SER A 141 18.75 -13.77 -7.49
N LEU A 142 17.83 -13.62 -8.44
CA LEU A 142 17.30 -14.69 -9.29
C LEU A 142 17.69 -14.60 -10.77
N LEU A 143 18.11 -13.41 -11.22
CA LEU A 143 18.32 -13.12 -12.64
C LEU A 143 19.80 -13.12 -12.99
N ASP A 144 20.18 -13.81 -14.07
CA ASP A 144 21.55 -13.78 -14.60
C ASP A 144 21.96 -12.37 -15.06
N ARG A 145 21.00 -11.63 -15.64
CA ARG A 145 21.19 -10.24 -16.06
C ARG A 145 20.44 -9.33 -15.09
N PRO A 146 21.15 -8.50 -14.29
CA PRO A 146 20.48 -7.63 -13.33
C PRO A 146 19.57 -6.61 -14.01
N ILE A 147 18.63 -6.10 -13.23
CA ILE A 147 17.73 -5.00 -13.57
C ILE A 147 18.02 -3.79 -12.67
N ASP A 148 17.66 -2.63 -13.18
CA ASP A 148 17.71 -1.36 -12.46
C ASP A 148 16.37 -1.04 -11.79
N LEU A 149 16.38 -0.06 -10.89
CA LEU A 149 15.17 0.59 -10.39
C LEU A 149 14.27 1.10 -11.54
N PRO A 150 12.93 1.00 -11.39
CA PRO A 150 11.99 1.66 -12.29
C PRO A 150 12.31 3.15 -12.45
N VAL A 151 12.18 3.67 -13.66
CA VAL A 151 12.64 5.02 -14.00
C VAL A 151 11.94 6.09 -13.18
N ARG A 152 10.65 5.89 -12.87
CA ARG A 152 9.83 6.87 -12.14
C ARG A 152 10.19 7.01 -10.66
N VAL A 153 10.88 6.04 -10.06
CA VAL A 153 11.41 6.15 -8.68
C VAL A 153 12.82 6.75 -8.65
N ASN A 154 13.46 6.94 -9.81
CA ASN A 154 14.81 7.46 -9.95
C ASN A 154 14.78 8.81 -10.71
N PRO A 155 14.70 9.95 -9.99
CA PRO A 155 14.60 11.29 -10.57
C PRO A 155 15.70 11.61 -11.58
N SER A 156 16.92 11.18 -11.30
CA SER A 156 18.07 11.39 -12.20
C SER A 156 17.90 10.67 -13.54
N LYS A 157 17.51 9.39 -13.53
CA LYS A 157 17.24 8.63 -14.77
C LYS A 157 15.97 9.14 -15.48
N LEU A 158 14.96 9.56 -14.73
CA LEU A 158 13.73 10.14 -15.27
C LEU A 158 14.02 11.47 -15.98
N LEU A 159 14.77 12.38 -15.36
CA LEU A 159 15.14 13.66 -15.97
C LEU A 159 15.86 13.45 -17.30
N LYS A 160 16.79 12.48 -17.36
CA LYS A 160 17.50 12.15 -18.60
C LYS A 160 16.56 11.75 -19.74
N ARG A 161 15.50 10.98 -19.46
CA ARG A 161 14.49 10.64 -20.48
C ARG A 161 13.64 11.85 -20.89
N LEU A 162 13.43 12.79 -19.98
CA LEU A 162 12.66 14.01 -20.22
C LEU A 162 13.46 15.11 -20.93
N GLU A 163 14.76 14.91 -21.22
CA GLU A 163 15.59 15.88 -21.96
C GLU A 163 15.04 16.20 -23.36
N VAL A 164 14.26 15.28 -23.95
CA VAL A 164 13.54 15.49 -25.20
C VAL A 164 12.52 16.64 -25.14
N ILE A 165 12.08 17.03 -23.93
CA ILE A 165 11.23 18.20 -23.72
C ILE A 165 12.11 19.44 -23.67
N GLU A 166 12.19 20.18 -24.77
CA GLU A 166 13.07 21.37 -24.90
C GLU A 166 12.71 22.51 -23.95
N ILE A 167 11.42 22.68 -23.63
CA ILE A 167 10.95 23.76 -22.76
C ILE A 167 11.19 23.37 -21.30
N GLU A 168 12.11 24.09 -20.65
CA GLU A 168 12.56 23.83 -19.28
C GLU A 168 11.40 23.79 -18.27
N GLU A 169 10.44 24.72 -18.34
CA GLU A 169 9.26 24.71 -17.46
C GLU A 169 8.40 23.45 -17.63
N LYS A 170 8.21 22.99 -18.87
CA LYS A 170 7.42 21.78 -19.14
C LYS A 170 8.16 20.53 -18.68
N ARG A 171 9.50 20.53 -18.77
CA ARG A 171 10.34 19.45 -18.27
C ARG A 171 10.27 19.33 -16.75
N LEU A 172 10.30 20.47 -16.03
CA LEU A 172 10.13 20.49 -14.57
C LEU A 172 8.75 19.97 -14.16
N GLU A 173 7.70 20.40 -14.86
CA GLU A 173 6.33 19.92 -14.64
C GLU A 173 6.20 18.42 -14.86
N ALA A 174 6.73 17.92 -15.98
CA ALA A 174 6.76 16.49 -16.29
C ALA A 174 7.53 15.68 -15.24
N LEU A 175 8.67 16.19 -14.77
CA LEU A 175 9.46 15.53 -13.75
C LEU A 175 8.66 15.36 -12.45
N TYR A 176 7.96 16.40 -12.00
CA TYR A 176 7.10 16.32 -10.82
C TYR A 176 5.86 15.42 -11.00
N GLU A 177 5.26 15.41 -12.19
CA GLU A 177 4.07 14.60 -12.48
C GLU A 177 4.40 13.10 -12.61
N LEU A 178 5.57 12.79 -13.17
CA LEU A 178 5.98 11.41 -13.41
C LEU A 178 6.77 10.80 -12.26
N SER A 179 7.47 11.58 -11.43
CA SER A 179 8.18 11.03 -10.27
C SER A 179 7.19 10.38 -9.29
N ILE A 180 7.52 9.17 -8.81
CA ILE A 180 6.74 8.46 -7.79
C ILE A 180 7.62 8.15 -6.58
N GLY A 181 6.98 8.05 -5.42
CA GLY A 181 7.66 7.88 -4.13
C GLY A 181 8.11 9.21 -3.53
N VAL A 182 8.35 9.21 -2.21
CA VAL A 182 8.99 10.34 -1.53
C VAL A 182 10.49 10.21 -1.82
N ASN A 183 11.02 11.04 -2.72
CA ASN A 183 12.43 10.99 -3.06
C ASN A 183 13.10 12.34 -2.75
N ALA A 184 13.93 12.38 -1.70
CA ALA A 184 14.71 13.55 -1.33
C ALA A 184 15.69 13.99 -2.44
N GLU A 185 16.12 13.05 -3.30
CA GLU A 185 16.95 13.32 -4.48
C GLU A 185 16.23 14.22 -5.49
N LEU A 186 14.89 14.08 -5.64
CA LEU A 186 14.11 14.90 -6.58
C LEU A 186 14.23 16.39 -6.24
N ASP A 187 14.05 16.73 -4.97
CA ASP A 187 14.05 18.12 -4.53
C ASP A 187 15.44 18.75 -4.72
N GLY A 188 16.52 18.03 -4.37
CA GLY A 188 17.90 18.49 -4.58
C GLY A 188 18.27 18.67 -6.06
N LEU A 189 17.84 17.74 -6.90
CA LEU A 189 18.07 17.76 -8.35
C LEU A 189 17.45 18.99 -9.03
N ILE A 190 16.38 19.55 -8.46
CA ILE A 190 15.73 20.74 -9.03
C ILE A 190 16.62 21.98 -8.94
N ALA A 191 17.30 22.20 -7.81
CA ALA A 191 18.19 23.35 -7.66
C ALA A 191 19.44 23.24 -8.55
N GLU A 192 19.85 22.02 -8.87
CA GLU A 192 21.04 21.75 -9.69
C GLU A 192 20.76 21.85 -11.20
N GLN A 193 19.60 21.38 -11.65
CA GLN A 193 19.31 21.17 -13.07
C GLN A 193 18.38 22.20 -13.69
N PHE A 194 17.71 23.04 -12.89
CA PHE A 194 16.74 24.01 -13.37
C PHE A 194 17.13 25.45 -13.01
N THR A 195 16.90 26.37 -13.94
CA THR A 195 17.12 27.78 -13.68
C THR A 195 16.17 28.32 -12.62
N ILE A 196 16.64 29.32 -11.86
CA ILE A 196 15.82 29.92 -10.80
C ILE A 196 14.52 30.54 -11.35
N ASN A 197 14.54 31.04 -12.59
CA ASN A 197 13.37 31.61 -13.23
C ASN A 197 12.33 30.53 -13.54
N THR A 198 12.75 29.37 -14.03
CA THR A 198 11.85 28.24 -14.28
C THR A 198 11.22 27.75 -12.98
N VAL A 199 12.03 27.56 -11.93
CA VAL A 199 11.52 27.16 -10.61
C VAL A 199 10.53 28.19 -10.08
N ARG A 200 10.87 29.49 -10.16
CA ARG A 200 9.98 30.59 -9.75
C ARG A 200 8.65 30.56 -10.51
N ASN A 201 8.68 30.39 -11.82
CA ASN A 201 7.49 30.35 -12.67
C ASN A 201 6.59 29.15 -12.32
N TYR A 202 7.19 27.97 -12.14
CA TYR A 202 6.47 26.75 -11.77
C TYR A 202 5.73 26.91 -10.43
N PHE A 203 6.46 27.26 -9.36
CA PHE A 203 5.85 27.40 -8.04
C PHE A 203 4.84 28.55 -7.96
N SER A 204 5.07 29.66 -8.67
CA SER A 204 4.08 30.74 -8.76
C SER A 204 2.76 30.24 -9.34
N ARG A 205 2.81 29.51 -10.45
CA ARG A 205 1.63 28.93 -11.12
C ARG A 205 0.90 27.92 -10.26
N GLU A 206 1.63 27.00 -9.61
CA GLU A 206 1.01 25.97 -8.77
C GLU A 206 0.34 26.59 -7.52
N LEU A 207 0.98 27.58 -6.89
CA LEU A 207 0.45 28.23 -5.70
C LEU A 207 -0.72 29.19 -5.98
N GLN A 208 -0.81 29.76 -7.19
CA GLN A 208 -1.92 30.64 -7.60
C GLN A 208 -3.31 29.99 -7.45
N ARG A 209 -3.40 28.66 -7.48
CA ARG A 209 -4.67 27.92 -7.34
C ARG A 209 -5.27 28.04 -5.93
N PHE A 210 -4.52 28.55 -4.96
CA PHE A 210 -4.92 28.64 -3.56
C PHE A 210 -5.21 30.08 -3.16
N LYS A 211 -6.19 30.26 -2.26
CA LYS A 211 -6.58 31.56 -1.71
C LYS A 211 -5.77 31.95 -0.46
N SER A 212 -5.17 30.97 0.22
CA SER A 212 -4.36 31.20 1.42
C SER A 212 -3.27 30.14 1.57
N ALA A 213 -2.11 30.56 2.09
CA ALA A 213 -1.02 29.68 2.49
C ALA A 213 -1.41 28.70 3.63
N ALA A 214 -2.54 28.93 4.30
CA ALA A 214 -3.04 28.02 5.33
C ALA A 214 -3.71 26.76 4.75
N GLN A 215 -4.08 26.75 3.47
CA GLN A 215 -4.71 25.58 2.83
C GLN A 215 -3.69 24.43 2.71
N LEU A 216 -4.14 23.20 2.96
CA LEU A 216 -3.28 22.02 3.00
C LEU A 216 -2.43 21.85 1.73
N GLY A 217 -3.06 21.98 0.55
CA GLY A 217 -2.34 21.89 -0.73
C GLY A 217 -1.27 22.98 -0.91
N ALA A 218 -1.54 24.22 -0.49
CA ALA A 218 -0.54 25.29 -0.53
C ALA A 218 0.65 24.99 0.39
N ARG A 219 0.40 24.44 1.58
CA ARG A 219 1.46 24.05 2.52
C ARG A 219 2.35 22.95 1.96
N LEU A 220 1.77 21.93 1.32
CA LEU A 220 2.54 20.87 0.67
C LEU A 220 3.46 21.40 -0.43
N ILE A 221 2.96 22.33 -1.26
CA ILE A 221 3.78 22.97 -2.31
C ILE A 221 4.87 23.87 -1.69
N ILE A 222 4.56 24.59 -0.61
CA ILE A 222 5.54 25.37 0.15
C ILE A 222 6.65 24.46 0.71
N ILE A 223 6.30 23.33 1.33
CA ILE A 223 7.26 22.36 1.87
C ILE A 223 8.15 21.80 0.76
N ARG A 224 7.54 21.43 -0.37
CA ARG A 224 8.27 20.98 -1.57
C ARG A 224 9.30 22.03 -2.02
N TYR A 225 8.92 23.30 -2.11
CA TYR A 225 9.89 24.37 -2.40
C TYR A 225 11.02 24.38 -1.36
N LEU A 226 10.69 24.36 -0.07
CA LEU A 226 11.69 24.43 0.99
C LEU A 226 12.71 23.29 0.88
N ASN A 227 12.26 22.08 0.56
CA ASN A 227 13.11 20.91 0.39
C ASN A 227 14.06 21.02 -0.82
N THR A 228 13.79 21.87 -1.81
CA THR A 228 14.73 22.10 -2.94
C THR A 228 16.05 22.75 -2.52
N GLY A 229 16.13 23.32 -1.30
CA GLY A 229 17.32 24.02 -0.83
C GLY A 229 17.47 25.46 -1.34
N LEU A 230 16.61 25.93 -2.25
CA LEU A 230 16.66 27.30 -2.77
C LEU A 230 16.37 28.37 -1.70
N PRO A 231 16.88 29.61 -1.84
CA PRO A 231 16.70 30.67 -0.84
C PRO A 231 15.22 30.92 -0.47
N LEU A 232 14.96 31.14 0.83
CA LEU A 232 13.61 31.41 1.36
C LEU A 232 13.06 32.77 0.90
N GLU A 233 13.94 33.74 0.64
CA GLU A 233 13.63 35.07 0.11
C GLU A 233 12.86 34.97 -1.21
N ILE A 234 13.25 34.02 -2.06
CA ILE A 234 12.63 33.81 -3.36
C ILE A 234 11.22 33.23 -3.16
N LEU A 235 11.03 32.31 -2.21
CA LEU A 235 9.69 31.81 -1.86
C LEU A 235 8.80 32.91 -1.29
N VAL A 236 9.35 33.77 -0.42
CA VAL A 236 8.65 34.94 0.12
C VAL A 236 8.18 35.84 -1.03
N ASP A 237 9.06 36.09 -2.01
CA ASP A 237 8.74 36.90 -3.17
C ASP A 237 7.63 36.26 -4.03
N ILE A 238 7.75 34.96 -4.33
CA ILE A 238 6.72 34.20 -5.05
C ILE A 238 5.37 34.30 -4.33
N CYS A 239 5.35 34.01 -3.03
CA CYS A 239 4.11 33.83 -2.29
C CYS A 239 3.41 35.14 -1.94
N CYS A 240 4.16 36.22 -1.68
CA CYS A 240 3.60 37.44 -1.11
C CYS A 240 3.68 38.67 -2.02
N PHE A 241 4.64 38.74 -2.94
CA PHE A 241 4.96 39.98 -3.67
C PHE A 241 4.82 39.86 -5.19
N ASP A 242 5.03 38.68 -5.76
CA ASP A 242 5.00 38.49 -7.20
C ASP A 242 3.59 38.75 -7.76
N ASN A 243 3.53 39.56 -8.82
CA ASN A 243 2.28 39.84 -9.52
C ASN A 243 1.69 38.60 -10.18
N LYS A 244 2.56 37.65 -10.57
CA LYS A 244 2.21 36.32 -11.07
C LYS A 244 2.20 35.29 -9.94
N GLY A 245 2.30 35.69 -8.67
CA GLY A 245 2.15 34.79 -7.53
C GLY A 245 0.75 34.82 -6.93
N PRO A 246 0.47 34.00 -5.91
CA PRO A 246 -0.82 34.00 -5.21
C PRO A 246 -1.08 35.23 -4.33
N ARG A 247 -0.05 36.03 -4.03
CA ARG A 247 -0.12 37.20 -3.12
C ARG A 247 -0.81 36.91 -1.78
N PHE A 248 -0.39 35.84 -1.12
CA PHE A 248 -0.86 35.49 0.20
C PHE A 248 -0.59 36.60 1.21
N LYS A 249 -1.49 36.76 2.17
CA LYS A 249 -1.29 37.63 3.32
C LYS A 249 -0.05 37.17 4.10
N SER A 250 0.83 38.10 4.43
CA SER A 250 2.09 37.82 5.12
C SER A 250 1.91 37.01 6.41
N VAL A 251 0.86 37.30 7.20
CA VAL A 251 0.55 36.55 8.43
C VAL A 251 0.24 35.08 8.15
N ASP A 252 -0.51 34.79 7.08
CA ASP A 252 -0.87 33.41 6.73
C ASP A 252 0.36 32.66 6.21
N PHE A 253 1.19 33.34 5.41
CA PHE A 253 2.44 32.78 4.91
C PHE A 253 3.43 32.46 6.05
N ILE A 254 3.64 33.38 6.98
CA ILE A 254 4.51 33.16 8.15
C ILE A 254 4.03 31.93 8.95
N LYS A 255 2.73 31.81 9.19
CA LYS A 255 2.15 30.64 9.86
C LYS A 255 2.34 29.35 9.07
N ALA A 256 2.22 29.40 7.74
CA ALA A 256 2.46 28.26 6.88
C ALA A 256 3.93 27.80 6.97
N ILE A 257 4.89 28.72 6.90
CA ILE A 257 6.30 28.41 7.13
C ILE A 257 6.51 27.86 8.55
N CYS A 258 5.86 28.40 9.57
CA CYS A 258 5.96 27.83 10.92
C CYS A 258 5.43 26.39 10.97
N SER A 259 4.31 26.11 10.30
CA SER A 259 3.72 24.77 10.26
C SER A 259 4.54 23.76 9.43
N SER A 260 5.44 24.23 8.57
CA SER A 260 6.38 23.37 7.82
C SER A 260 7.49 22.79 8.69
N TRP A 261 7.68 23.29 9.91
CA TRP A 261 8.75 22.86 10.83
C TRP A 261 10.17 23.16 10.35
N VAL A 262 10.37 23.90 9.24
CA VAL A 262 11.70 24.16 8.65
C VAL A 262 12.72 24.77 9.62
N PHE A 263 12.27 25.37 10.72
CA PHE A 263 13.10 26.01 11.74
C PHE A 263 13.12 25.29 13.09
N LEU A 264 12.43 24.15 13.22
CA LEU A 264 12.59 23.27 14.38
C LEU A 264 13.91 22.53 14.26
N ASP A 265 14.64 22.40 15.36
CA ASP A 265 15.89 21.64 15.37
C ASP A 265 15.64 20.19 14.93
N PRO A 266 16.52 19.60 14.09
CA PRO A 266 16.36 18.24 13.57
C PRO A 266 16.11 17.20 14.67
N GLU A 267 16.79 17.30 15.82
CA GLU A 267 16.61 16.41 16.97
C GLU A 267 15.15 16.37 17.46
N ILE A 268 14.48 17.54 17.49
CA ILE A 268 13.07 17.64 17.91
C ILE A 268 12.16 16.93 16.90
N ARG A 269 12.54 16.92 15.62
CA ARG A 269 11.79 16.29 14.52
C ARG A 269 12.01 14.77 14.47
N GLU A 270 13.22 14.30 14.74
CA GLU A 270 13.58 12.87 14.64
C GLU A 270 12.80 12.00 15.62
N ASP A 271 12.54 12.53 16.82
CA ASP A 271 11.71 11.91 17.85
C ASP A 271 10.22 11.69 17.44
N MET A 272 9.80 12.17 16.26
CA MET A 272 8.50 11.86 15.64
C MET A 272 8.59 10.70 14.65
N GLY A 273 9.67 9.90 14.68
CA GLY A 273 9.93 8.78 13.78
C GLY A 273 8.75 7.81 13.61
N ILE A 274 7.93 7.62 14.64
CA ILE A 274 6.74 6.76 14.64
C ILE A 274 5.63 7.29 13.70
N ALA A 275 5.60 8.61 13.48
CA ALA A 275 4.71 9.27 12.51
C ALA A 275 5.38 9.45 11.13
N LYS A 276 6.64 9.03 10.97
CA LYS A 276 7.25 8.89 9.65
C LYS A 276 6.62 7.68 8.98
N ARG A 277 6.35 7.84 7.69
CA ARG A 277 5.88 6.76 6.84
C ARG A 277 7.00 5.71 6.79
N TRP A 278 6.70 4.46 7.14
CA TRP A 278 7.62 3.35 6.96
C TRP A 278 7.79 3.17 5.47
N ALA A 279 8.93 3.62 4.95
CA ALA A 279 9.12 3.79 3.52
C ALA A 279 9.11 2.45 2.77
N ASP A 280 9.26 1.34 3.48
CA ASP A 280 9.37 0.00 2.94
C ASP A 280 8.08 -0.84 3.04
N LEU A 281 7.05 -0.35 3.72
CA LEU A 281 5.76 -1.03 3.85
C LEU A 281 4.77 -0.56 2.77
N PRO A 282 4.11 -1.50 2.05
CA PRO A 282 3.00 -1.18 1.15
C PRO A 282 1.92 -0.36 1.85
N ASP A 283 1.40 0.66 1.16
CA ASP A 283 0.27 1.43 1.68
C ASP A 283 -1.01 0.58 1.68
N SER A 284 -1.73 0.60 2.80
CA SER A 284 -3.13 0.22 2.85
C SER A 284 -4.02 1.45 2.71
N ILE A 285 -5.34 1.24 2.54
CA ILE A 285 -6.31 2.34 2.51
C ILE A 285 -6.28 3.08 3.87
N GLU A 286 -6.21 2.33 4.97
CA GLU A 286 -6.17 2.84 6.33
C GLU A 286 -4.90 3.68 6.58
N SER A 287 -3.74 3.23 6.09
CA SER A 287 -2.49 3.99 6.25
C SER A 287 -2.52 5.31 5.46
N GLN A 288 -3.14 5.33 4.27
CA GLN A 288 -3.34 6.56 3.49
C GLN A 288 -4.25 7.55 4.21
N PHE A 289 -5.40 7.11 4.74
CA PHE A 289 -6.26 7.96 5.55
C PHE A 289 -5.57 8.44 6.82
N GLY A 290 -4.87 7.55 7.53
CA GLY A 290 -4.05 7.88 8.70
C GLY A 290 -3.03 8.98 8.39
N SER A 291 -2.34 8.89 7.24
CA SER A 291 -1.40 9.89 6.76
C SER A 291 -2.06 11.26 6.55
N ILE A 292 -3.27 11.30 5.98
CA ILE A 292 -4.03 12.56 5.80
C ILE A 292 -4.41 13.16 7.16
N PHE A 293 -4.87 12.35 8.12
CA PHE A 293 -5.20 12.83 9.46
C PHE A 293 -3.97 13.39 10.20
N LEU A 294 -2.81 12.75 10.05
CA LEU A 294 -1.55 13.27 10.55
C LEU A 294 -1.19 14.61 9.89
N ASP A 295 -1.37 14.73 8.58
CA ASP A 295 -1.05 15.94 7.82
C ASP A 295 -1.89 17.16 8.23
N LEU A 296 -3.12 16.97 8.72
CA LEU A 296 -3.93 18.07 9.26
C LEU A 296 -3.28 18.74 10.49
N GLY A 297 -2.52 17.99 11.29
CA GLY A 297 -1.86 18.48 12.52
C GLY A 297 -0.35 18.64 12.42
N PHE A 298 0.30 17.84 11.57
CA PHE A 298 1.74 17.58 11.58
C PHE A 298 2.36 17.61 10.17
N ILE A 299 1.85 18.47 9.28
CA ILE A 299 2.30 18.59 7.89
C ILE A 299 3.82 18.79 7.74
N GLY A 300 4.47 19.44 8.70
CA GLY A 300 5.91 19.68 8.68
C GLY A 300 6.78 18.41 8.76
N ARG A 301 6.19 17.24 9.03
CA ARG A 301 6.90 15.94 8.96
C ARG A 301 7.46 15.63 7.57
N HIS A 302 6.98 16.30 6.52
CA HIS A 302 7.47 16.18 5.14
C HIS A 302 8.67 17.09 4.83
N THR A 303 9.10 17.93 5.78
CA THR A 303 10.18 18.88 5.57
C THR A 303 11.53 18.27 5.94
N SER A 304 12.42 18.16 4.96
CA SER A 304 13.80 17.67 5.14
C SER A 304 14.77 18.78 5.53
N ARG A 305 14.50 20.02 5.10
CA ARG A 305 15.41 21.16 5.31
C ARG A 305 15.34 21.76 6.72
N TYR A 306 16.50 22.19 7.23
CA TYR A 306 16.62 23.06 8.40
C TYR A 306 17.09 24.47 8.00
N ILE A 307 16.47 25.49 8.59
CA ILE A 307 16.88 26.90 8.54
C ILE A 307 16.90 27.39 9.97
N GLU A 308 18.01 27.98 10.43
CA GLU A 308 18.10 28.49 11.79
C GLU A 308 17.00 29.52 12.05
N LYS A 309 16.41 29.51 13.25
CA LYS A 309 15.33 30.43 13.60
C LYS A 309 15.73 31.90 13.45
N ASN A 310 16.98 32.24 13.78
CA ASN A 310 17.48 33.62 13.65
C ASN A 310 17.60 34.05 12.18
N ASP A 311 18.07 33.17 11.30
CA ASP A 311 18.12 33.42 9.86
C ASP A 311 16.71 33.62 9.28
N LEU A 312 15.77 32.74 9.64
CA LEU A 312 14.37 32.87 9.23
C LEU A 312 13.75 34.19 9.68
N LEU A 313 14.02 34.61 10.93
CA LEU A 313 13.57 35.90 11.44
C LEU A 313 14.23 37.07 10.71
N SER A 314 15.51 36.99 10.38
CA SER A 314 16.23 38.00 9.61
C SER A 314 15.58 38.22 8.25
N ILE A 315 15.30 37.13 7.52
CA ILE A 315 14.65 37.14 6.21
C ILE A 315 13.26 37.79 6.29
N PHE A 316 12.43 37.35 7.25
CA PHE A 316 11.10 37.91 7.40
C PHE A 316 11.12 39.37 7.86
N LYS A 317 12.05 39.77 8.74
CA LYS A 317 12.22 41.17 9.16
C LYS A 317 12.69 42.08 8.01
N GLY A 318 13.39 41.53 7.02
CA GLY A 318 13.77 42.24 5.80
C GLY A 318 12.62 42.48 4.82
N LYS A 319 11.60 41.61 4.84
CA LYS A 319 10.46 41.63 3.89
C LYS A 319 9.14 42.12 4.49
N PHE A 320 8.95 41.98 5.80
CA PHE A 320 7.71 42.27 6.52
C PHE A 320 7.93 43.18 7.74
N TYR A 321 6.83 43.63 8.37
CA TYR A 321 6.90 44.48 9.57
C TYR A 321 7.51 43.73 10.77
N LYS A 322 8.57 44.30 11.37
CA LYS A 322 9.49 43.61 12.29
C LYS A 322 8.83 43.04 13.55
N GLU A 323 8.16 43.87 14.35
CA GLU A 323 7.63 43.46 15.67
C GLU A 323 6.54 42.39 15.56
N LYS A 324 5.64 42.54 14.59
CA LYS A 324 4.54 41.61 14.37
C LYS A 324 5.02 40.23 13.92
N THR A 325 6.08 40.19 13.12
CA THR A 325 6.65 38.94 12.60
C THR A 325 7.22 38.08 13.72
N GLU A 326 8.05 38.68 14.57
CA GLU A 326 8.72 37.97 15.67
C GLU A 326 7.72 37.41 16.68
N GLN A 327 6.69 38.19 17.02
CA GLN A 327 5.60 37.72 17.88
C GLN A 327 4.87 36.50 17.30
N ILE A 328 4.60 36.49 15.98
CA ILE A 328 3.93 35.35 15.32
C ILE A 328 4.83 34.11 15.37
N VAL A 329 6.09 34.22 14.95
CA VAL A 329 7.01 33.08 14.91
C VAL A 329 7.22 32.49 16.30
N ASN A 330 7.46 33.33 17.31
CA ASN A 330 7.63 32.87 18.69
C ASN A 330 6.37 32.19 19.24
N LYS A 331 5.19 32.74 18.96
CA LYS A 331 3.91 32.15 19.37
C LYS A 331 3.67 30.78 18.71
N GLU A 332 3.91 30.67 17.40
CA GLU A 332 3.71 29.42 16.68
C GLU A 332 4.76 28.37 17.05
N TYR A 333 6.00 28.76 17.33
CA TYR A 333 7.03 27.86 17.87
C TYR A 333 6.59 27.20 19.18
N GLN A 334 6.16 27.99 20.17
CA GLN A 334 5.76 27.46 21.48
C GLN A 334 4.57 26.49 21.36
N LYS A 335 3.55 26.87 20.57
CA LYS A 335 2.41 25.98 20.30
C LYS A 335 2.83 24.67 19.66
N LEU A 336 3.78 24.73 18.74
CA LEU A 336 4.23 23.57 17.99
C LEU A 336 5.02 22.61 18.89
N ILE A 337 5.94 23.13 19.71
CA ILE A 337 6.67 22.35 20.71
C ILE A 337 5.71 21.66 21.69
N GLU A 338 4.72 22.38 22.20
CA GLU A 338 3.73 21.82 23.13
C GLU A 338 2.91 20.70 22.47
N ARG A 339 2.43 20.90 21.23
CA ARG A 339 1.71 19.88 20.46
C ARG A 339 2.55 18.64 20.20
N LEU A 340 3.81 18.83 19.79
CA LEU A 340 4.74 17.72 19.56
C LEU A 340 5.01 16.93 20.84
N LYS A 341 5.18 17.63 21.98
CA LYS A 341 5.38 16.98 23.29
C LYS A 341 4.19 16.12 23.70
N ILE A 342 2.96 16.62 23.55
CA ILE A 342 1.74 15.86 23.84
C ILE A 342 1.66 14.63 22.94
N LYS A 343 1.84 14.82 21.62
CA LYS A 343 1.76 13.71 20.67
C LYS A 343 2.82 12.65 20.91
N ARG A 344 4.04 13.06 21.29
CA ARG A 344 5.12 12.15 21.68
C ARG A 344 4.74 11.27 22.87
N GLN A 345 4.07 11.83 23.88
CA GLN A 345 3.61 11.04 25.04
C GLN A 345 2.53 10.02 24.65
N GLU A 346 1.63 10.37 23.73
CA GLU A 346 0.65 9.41 23.19
C GLU A 346 1.34 8.27 22.42
N LEU A 347 2.30 8.62 21.57
CA LEU A 347 3.03 7.64 20.75
C LEU A 347 3.87 6.68 21.60
N LYS A 348 4.54 7.17 22.65
CA LYS A 348 5.29 6.31 23.58
C LYS A 348 4.43 5.26 24.27
N LYS A 349 3.19 5.59 24.65
CA LYS A 349 2.26 4.62 25.24
C LYS A 349 1.91 3.51 24.26
N ILE A 350 1.77 3.84 22.98
CA ILE A 350 1.54 2.86 21.91
C ILE A 350 2.78 1.99 21.73
N GLU A 351 3.98 2.58 21.68
CA GLU A 351 5.23 1.80 21.59
C GLU A 351 5.42 0.87 22.79
N GLU A 352 5.22 1.34 24.01
CA GLU A 352 5.34 0.51 25.23
C GLU A 352 4.33 -0.64 25.20
N TYR A 353 3.09 -0.39 24.74
CA TYR A 353 2.10 -1.45 24.54
C TYR A 353 2.54 -2.46 23.47
N THR A 354 3.15 -1.99 22.37
CA THR A 354 3.59 -2.85 21.26
C THR A 354 4.87 -3.62 21.61
N ALA A 355 5.78 -3.03 22.38
CA ALA A 355 7.05 -3.62 22.80
C ALA A 355 6.88 -4.64 23.93
N ASN A 356 5.88 -4.44 24.80
CA ASN A 356 5.48 -5.41 25.83
C ASN A 356 4.57 -6.52 25.31
N ARG A 357 4.26 -6.53 24.00
CA ARG A 357 3.50 -7.61 23.37
C ARG A 357 4.40 -8.85 23.36
N GLU A 358 3.99 -9.89 24.08
CA GLU A 358 4.72 -11.16 24.10
C GLU A 358 4.77 -11.72 22.68
N LYS A 359 5.99 -11.90 22.14
CA LYS A 359 6.20 -12.30 20.74
C LYS A 359 5.61 -13.67 20.38
N ASN A 360 5.22 -14.46 21.38
CA ASN A 360 4.66 -15.79 21.21
C ASN A 360 3.16 -15.84 21.56
N VAL A 361 2.46 -14.70 21.62
CA VAL A 361 1.02 -14.65 21.85
C VAL A 361 0.30 -14.24 20.56
N ILE A 362 -0.61 -15.09 20.09
CA ILE A 362 -1.59 -14.78 19.04
C ILE A 362 -2.77 -14.06 19.66
N ASP A 363 -2.90 -12.77 19.38
CA ASP A 363 -3.95 -11.91 19.92
C ASP A 363 -4.85 -11.28 18.83
N THR A 364 -4.64 -11.69 17.58
CA THR A 364 -5.50 -11.32 16.45
C THR A 364 -5.87 -12.56 15.64
N LEU A 365 -7.08 -12.57 15.09
CA LEU A 365 -7.59 -13.70 14.30
C LEU A 365 -6.83 -13.92 12.99
N ASP A 366 -6.20 -12.89 12.44
CA ASP A 366 -5.41 -13.00 11.21
C ASP A 366 -4.13 -13.83 11.40
N LEU A 367 -3.54 -13.80 12.60
CA LEU A 367 -2.34 -14.58 12.92
C LEU A 367 -2.66 -16.04 13.27
N LEU A 368 -3.91 -16.34 13.62
CA LEU A 368 -4.34 -17.65 14.10
C LEU A 368 -4.13 -18.76 13.05
N VAL A 369 -4.14 -18.40 11.77
CA VAL A 369 -3.87 -19.34 10.67
C VAL A 369 -2.46 -19.97 10.76
N PHE A 370 -1.52 -19.27 11.40
CA PHE A 370 -0.11 -19.70 11.58
C PHE A 370 0.16 -20.30 12.96
N TRP A 371 -0.89 -20.61 13.74
CA TRP A 371 -0.71 -21.16 15.07
C TRP A 371 0.02 -22.51 15.05
N ASP A 372 0.90 -22.69 16.02
CA ASP A 372 1.46 -23.98 16.40
C ASP A 372 1.58 -24.06 17.93
N ASN A 373 2.01 -25.22 18.44
CA ASN A 373 2.16 -25.46 19.88
C ASN A 373 3.19 -24.55 20.59
N THR A 374 3.94 -23.74 19.87
CA THR A 374 4.87 -22.75 20.44
C THR A 374 4.20 -21.40 20.73
N TYR A 375 3.01 -21.15 20.18
CA TYR A 375 2.25 -19.93 20.37
C TYR A 375 1.10 -20.11 21.38
N MET A 376 1.00 -19.16 22.31
CA MET A 376 -0.18 -19.02 23.18
C MET A 376 -1.26 -18.23 22.47
N ILE A 377 -2.52 -18.63 22.58
CA ILE A 377 -3.65 -17.86 22.06
C ILE A 377 -4.17 -16.94 23.16
N SER A 378 -4.50 -15.69 22.82
CA SER A 378 -5.06 -14.74 23.78
C SER A 378 -6.37 -15.25 24.38
N GLU A 379 -6.62 -14.87 25.64
CA GLU A 379 -7.84 -15.27 26.36
C GLU A 379 -9.12 -14.87 25.60
N SER A 380 -9.10 -13.71 24.93
CA SER A 380 -10.23 -13.24 24.12
C SER A 380 -10.58 -14.17 22.96
N ILE A 381 -9.58 -14.65 22.22
CA ILE A 381 -9.79 -15.59 21.11
C ILE A 381 -10.16 -16.97 21.65
N MET A 382 -9.50 -17.41 22.73
CA MET A 382 -9.81 -18.67 23.39
C MET A 382 -11.26 -18.76 23.87
N ASN A 383 -11.81 -17.68 24.42
CA ASN A 383 -13.22 -17.64 24.84
C ASN A 383 -14.19 -17.84 23.66
N VAL A 384 -13.87 -17.26 22.50
CA VAL A 384 -14.67 -17.45 21.27
C VAL A 384 -14.59 -18.89 20.79
N ILE A 385 -13.38 -19.48 20.76
CA ILE A 385 -13.19 -20.88 20.37
C ILE A 385 -13.93 -21.82 21.31
N ALA A 386 -13.86 -21.59 22.63
CA ALA A 386 -14.57 -22.39 23.63
C ALA A 386 -16.09 -22.32 23.44
N THR A 387 -16.64 -21.12 23.19
CA THR A 387 -18.07 -20.93 22.94
C THR A 387 -18.52 -21.71 21.70
N ILE A 388 -17.72 -21.69 20.63
CA ILE A 388 -18.01 -22.47 19.42
C ILE A 388 -17.95 -23.98 19.72
N LYS A 389 -16.93 -24.43 20.46
CA LYS A 389 -16.77 -25.84 20.84
C LYS A 389 -18.00 -26.34 21.61
N GLU A 390 -18.40 -25.62 22.65
CA GLU A 390 -19.54 -25.96 23.50
C GLU A 390 -20.84 -26.05 22.68
N ALA A 391 -21.07 -25.08 21.79
CA ALA A 391 -22.26 -25.08 20.92
C ALA A 391 -22.26 -26.27 19.95
N VAL A 392 -21.11 -26.59 19.34
CA VAL A 392 -20.98 -27.75 18.44
C VAL A 392 -21.19 -29.07 19.20
N GLU A 393 -20.67 -29.19 20.43
CA GLU A 393 -20.86 -30.37 21.26
C GLU A 393 -22.32 -30.55 21.71
N GLU A 394 -23.00 -29.47 22.06
CA GLU A 394 -24.43 -29.47 22.37
C GLU A 394 -25.26 -29.90 21.16
N ASP A 395 -24.99 -29.31 19.99
CA ASP A 395 -25.68 -29.66 18.74
C ASP A 395 -25.40 -31.10 18.30
N MET A 396 -24.20 -31.63 18.54
CA MET A 396 -23.82 -33.03 18.29
C MET A 396 -24.50 -34.02 19.24
N ALA A 397 -24.79 -33.62 20.48
CA ALA A 397 -25.47 -34.46 21.47
C ALA A 397 -27.00 -34.47 21.27
N ASN A 398 -27.56 -33.36 20.79
CA ASN A 398 -28.99 -33.18 20.59
C ASN A 398 -29.44 -33.81 19.26
N LYS A 399 -30.49 -34.66 19.27
CA LYS A 399 -31.13 -35.17 18.04
C LYS A 399 -31.98 -34.08 17.37
N SER A 400 -31.33 -32.99 16.99
CA SER A 400 -31.93 -31.88 16.27
C SER A 400 -32.21 -32.26 14.82
N ASN A 401 -33.07 -31.50 14.15
CA ASN A 401 -33.29 -31.62 12.69
C ASN A 401 -31.96 -31.48 11.91
N LEU A 402 -30.99 -30.77 12.47
CA LEU A 402 -29.68 -30.49 11.89
C LEU A 402 -28.82 -31.76 11.82
N ILE A 403 -28.75 -32.54 12.91
CA ILE A 403 -28.10 -33.87 12.89
C ILE A 403 -28.77 -34.80 11.87
N GLN A 404 -30.11 -34.79 11.79
CA GLN A 404 -30.82 -35.67 10.85
C GLN A 404 -30.50 -35.31 9.39
N MET A 405 -30.43 -34.02 9.07
CA MET A 405 -30.00 -33.54 7.75
C MET A 405 -28.56 -33.97 7.42
N ILE A 406 -27.64 -33.83 8.38
CA ILE A 406 -26.24 -34.22 8.23
C ILE A 406 -26.11 -35.75 8.07
N GLY A 407 -26.86 -36.53 8.84
CA GLY A 407 -26.89 -38.00 8.72
C GLY A 407 -27.35 -38.46 7.34
N ASN A 408 -28.40 -37.84 6.79
CA ASN A 408 -28.84 -38.14 5.42
C ASN A 408 -27.76 -37.82 4.37
N ALA A 409 -27.03 -36.71 4.54
CA ALA A 409 -25.94 -36.34 3.64
C ALA A 409 -24.75 -37.32 3.75
N GLU A 410 -24.48 -37.84 4.94
CA GLU A 410 -23.48 -38.90 5.16
C GLU A 410 -23.84 -40.21 4.45
N GLU A 411 -25.08 -40.68 4.60
CA GLU A 411 -25.56 -41.90 3.94
C GLU A 411 -25.46 -41.82 2.41
N GLN A 412 -25.58 -40.61 1.87
CA GLN A 412 -25.43 -40.33 0.44
C GLN A 412 -23.99 -40.05 -0.01
N GLY A 413 -23.02 -40.04 0.91
CA GLY A 413 -21.62 -39.70 0.62
C GLY A 413 -21.39 -38.23 0.25
N GLN A 414 -22.30 -37.32 0.63
CA GLN A 414 -22.31 -35.91 0.20
C GLN A 414 -21.77 -34.93 1.25
N LEU A 415 -21.23 -35.40 2.38
CA LEU A 415 -20.78 -34.52 3.46
C LEU A 415 -19.75 -33.46 3.02
N ILE A 416 -18.73 -33.86 2.24
CA ILE A 416 -17.72 -32.93 1.74
C ILE A 416 -18.35 -31.89 0.79
N LYS A 417 -19.35 -32.28 0.01
CA LYS A 417 -20.09 -31.36 -0.87
C LYS A 417 -20.87 -30.34 -0.07
N VAL A 418 -21.60 -30.76 0.97
CA VAL A 418 -22.32 -29.87 1.88
C VAL A 418 -21.36 -28.91 2.58
N LEU A 419 -20.24 -29.43 3.11
CA LEU A 419 -19.20 -28.61 3.72
C LEU A 419 -18.63 -27.58 2.73
N SER A 420 -18.34 -28.00 1.50
CA SER A 420 -17.83 -27.12 0.43
C SER A 420 -18.84 -26.02 0.07
N GLN A 421 -20.13 -26.33 0.01
CA GLN A 421 -21.20 -25.36 -0.21
C GLN A 421 -21.27 -24.34 0.93
N LEU A 422 -21.22 -24.79 2.19
CA LEU A 422 -21.22 -23.87 3.34
C LEU A 422 -20.01 -22.95 3.32
N ILE A 423 -18.81 -23.50 3.14
CA ILE A 423 -17.56 -22.72 3.09
C ILE A 423 -17.65 -21.62 2.03
N GLN A 424 -18.16 -21.92 0.83
CA GLN A 424 -18.11 -20.98 -0.29
C GLN A 424 -19.35 -20.11 -0.46
N GLU A 425 -20.54 -20.70 -0.45
CA GLU A 425 -21.78 -19.99 -0.73
C GLU A 425 -22.28 -19.22 0.50
N HIS A 426 -22.08 -19.76 1.70
CA HIS A 426 -22.57 -19.15 2.94
C HIS A 426 -21.52 -18.27 3.64
N HIS A 427 -20.26 -18.74 3.71
CA HIS A 427 -19.20 -18.01 4.42
C HIS A 427 -18.22 -17.28 3.48
N ASN A 428 -18.29 -17.49 2.16
CA ASN A 428 -17.40 -16.87 1.18
C ASN A 428 -15.91 -17.04 1.55
N LEU A 429 -15.55 -18.23 2.02
CA LEU A 429 -14.18 -18.61 2.37
C LEU A 429 -13.52 -19.28 1.18
N VAL A 430 -12.24 -19.00 1.01
CA VAL A 430 -11.38 -19.73 0.09
C VAL A 430 -10.24 -20.33 0.88
N LEU A 431 -10.07 -21.64 0.71
CA LEU A 431 -9.06 -22.43 1.39
C LEU A 431 -7.97 -22.87 0.41
N THR A 432 -6.77 -23.11 0.94
CA THR A 432 -5.66 -23.68 0.18
C THR A 432 -5.94 -25.11 -0.30
N ARG A 433 -5.21 -25.55 -1.33
CA ARG A 433 -5.17 -26.95 -1.77
C ARG A 433 -4.87 -27.89 -0.60
N GLU A 434 -3.82 -27.57 0.17
CA GLU A 434 -3.41 -28.34 1.35
C GLU A 434 -4.54 -28.44 2.39
N ALA A 435 -5.27 -27.34 2.63
CA ALA A 435 -6.42 -27.32 3.52
C ALA A 435 -7.52 -28.30 3.06
N TRP A 436 -7.85 -28.28 1.77
CA TRP A 436 -8.82 -29.24 1.22
C TRP A 436 -8.32 -30.67 1.29
N ASP A 437 -7.06 -30.92 0.94
CA ASP A 437 -6.48 -32.25 0.92
C ASP A 437 -6.56 -32.91 2.30
N TRP A 438 -6.30 -32.19 3.40
CA TRP A 438 -6.46 -32.79 4.73
C TRP A 438 -7.93 -33.00 5.10
N ILE A 439 -8.81 -32.03 4.85
CA ILE A 439 -10.26 -32.12 5.15
C ILE A 439 -10.90 -33.33 4.45
N GLU A 440 -10.55 -33.57 3.19
CA GLU A 440 -11.11 -34.69 2.40
C GLU A 440 -10.63 -36.06 2.88
N ASN A 441 -9.48 -36.11 3.53
CA ASN A 441 -8.92 -37.34 4.11
C ASN A 441 -9.34 -37.55 5.57
N GLU A 442 -10.19 -36.68 6.13
CA GLU A 442 -10.70 -36.83 7.49
C GLU A 442 -11.86 -37.80 7.59
N ALA A 443 -12.04 -38.36 8.79
CA ALA A 443 -13.20 -39.17 9.10
C ALA A 443 -14.49 -38.34 9.15
N ASN A 444 -15.62 -38.96 8.81
CA ASN A 444 -16.91 -38.29 8.74
C ASN A 444 -17.31 -37.58 10.04
N ASP A 445 -16.92 -38.09 11.21
CA ASP A 445 -17.22 -37.45 12.50
C ASP A 445 -16.59 -36.06 12.62
N VAL A 446 -15.39 -35.88 12.08
CA VAL A 446 -14.69 -34.59 12.00
C VAL A 446 -15.41 -33.66 11.02
N ILE A 447 -15.76 -34.15 9.83
CA ILE A 447 -16.47 -33.38 8.81
C ILE A 447 -17.83 -32.90 9.32
N LYS A 448 -18.56 -33.74 10.07
CA LYS A 448 -19.83 -33.35 10.71
C LYS A 448 -19.66 -32.19 11.68
N ARG A 449 -18.62 -32.21 12.51
CA ARG A 449 -18.31 -31.10 13.43
C ARG A 449 -18.07 -29.80 12.66
N MET A 450 -17.33 -29.86 11.55
CA MET A 450 -17.11 -28.69 10.69
C MET A 450 -18.41 -28.16 10.08
N VAL A 451 -19.29 -29.05 9.61
CA VAL A 451 -20.60 -28.66 9.05
C VAL A 451 -21.49 -28.00 10.10
N ILE A 452 -21.55 -28.57 11.32
CA ILE A 452 -22.33 -28.00 12.43
C ILE A 452 -21.78 -26.62 12.78
N MET A 453 -20.46 -26.49 12.97
CA MET A 453 -19.82 -25.21 13.28
C MET A 453 -20.24 -24.09 12.31
N LEU A 454 -20.29 -24.37 11.01
CA LEU A 454 -20.70 -23.39 9.99
C LEU A 454 -22.20 -23.09 10.01
N LEU A 455 -23.05 -24.05 10.40
CA LEU A 455 -24.50 -23.86 10.46
C LEU A 455 -24.97 -23.16 11.74
N THR A 456 -24.23 -23.30 12.85
CA THR A 456 -24.64 -22.77 14.16
C THR A 456 -24.52 -21.25 14.25
N PHE A 457 -23.55 -20.62 13.56
CA PHE A 457 -23.30 -19.18 13.66
C PHE A 457 -23.37 -18.47 12.32
N GLU A 458 -24.08 -17.33 12.29
CA GLU A 458 -24.08 -16.45 11.13
C GLU A 458 -22.69 -15.85 10.87
N SER A 459 -22.35 -15.73 9.59
CA SER A 459 -21.03 -15.30 9.17
C SER A 459 -20.83 -13.79 9.33
N ASP A 460 -19.95 -13.38 10.24
CA ASP A 460 -19.38 -12.02 10.25
C ASP A 460 -17.92 -12.00 9.76
N VAL A 461 -17.28 -10.83 9.74
CA VAL A 461 -15.87 -10.70 9.31
C VAL A 461 -14.90 -11.45 10.24
N ASN A 462 -15.12 -11.44 11.55
CA ASN A 462 -14.24 -12.06 12.53
C ASN A 462 -14.41 -13.58 12.53
N LEU A 463 -15.64 -14.08 12.52
CA LEU A 463 -15.93 -15.50 12.43
C LEU A 463 -15.37 -16.11 11.14
N ARG A 464 -15.41 -15.38 10.02
CA ARG A 464 -14.75 -15.85 8.78
C ARG A 464 -13.25 -16.02 8.92
N LYS A 465 -12.57 -15.11 9.61
CA LYS A 465 -11.13 -15.24 9.89
C LYS A 465 -10.84 -16.45 10.76
N LEU A 466 -11.67 -16.67 11.79
CA LEU A 466 -11.55 -17.83 12.67
C LEU A 466 -11.80 -19.14 11.92
N TYR A 467 -12.86 -19.26 11.15
CA TYR A 467 -13.15 -20.45 10.34
C TYR A 467 -12.06 -20.72 9.32
N LYS A 468 -11.56 -19.69 8.64
CA LYS A 468 -10.41 -19.83 7.75
C LYS A 468 -9.21 -20.40 8.52
N ALA A 469 -8.86 -19.85 9.68
CA ALA A 469 -7.74 -20.34 10.48
C ALA A 469 -7.91 -21.81 10.90
N LEU A 470 -9.10 -22.18 11.37
CA LEU A 470 -9.42 -23.56 11.78
C LEU A 470 -9.37 -24.56 10.61
N PHE A 471 -9.80 -24.18 9.42
CA PHE A 471 -9.76 -25.07 8.25
C PHE A 471 -8.40 -25.08 7.54
N GLU A 472 -7.63 -24.01 7.65
CA GLU A 472 -6.26 -23.93 7.12
C GLU A 472 -5.23 -24.60 8.02
N ASN A 473 -5.58 -24.88 9.28
CA ASN A 473 -4.68 -25.40 10.30
C ASN A 473 -5.30 -26.61 11.02
N LYS A 474 -4.91 -27.79 10.56
CA LYS A 474 -5.36 -29.07 11.12
C LYS A 474 -5.07 -29.18 12.62
N ASP A 475 -3.88 -28.82 13.06
CA ASP A 475 -3.48 -28.96 14.47
C ASP A 475 -4.30 -28.04 15.38
N LEU A 476 -4.58 -26.82 14.94
CA LEU A 476 -5.45 -25.89 15.66
C LEU A 476 -6.86 -26.47 15.80
N PHE A 477 -7.44 -26.97 14.71
CA PHE A 477 -8.77 -27.59 14.75
C PHE A 477 -8.81 -28.77 15.72
N TYR A 478 -7.82 -29.65 15.63
CA TYR A 478 -7.73 -30.85 16.47
C TYR A 478 -7.52 -30.53 17.95
N THR A 479 -6.72 -29.51 18.24
CA THR A 479 -6.41 -29.12 19.63
C THR A 479 -7.63 -28.55 20.34
N TYR A 480 -8.46 -27.78 19.62
CA TYR A 480 -9.51 -27.00 20.26
C TYR A 480 -10.94 -27.44 19.93
N LEU A 481 -11.21 -28.01 18.75
CA LEU A 481 -12.57 -28.36 18.31
C LEU A 481 -12.84 -29.87 18.20
N LYS A 482 -11.80 -30.70 18.12
CA LYS A 482 -11.94 -32.14 18.34
C LYS A 482 -11.89 -32.45 19.85
#